data_AF-A0A2N5Z2M3-F1
#
_entry.id   AF-A0A2N5Z2M3-F1
#
_cell.length_a   1.000
_cell.length_b   1.000
_cell.length_c   1.000
_cell.angle_alpha   90.00
_cell.angle_beta   90.00
_cell.angle_gamma   90.00
#
_symmetry.space_group_name_H-M   'P 1'
#
loop_
_entity.id
_entity.type
_entity.pdbx_description
1 polymer ?
#
loop_
_entity_poly.entity_id
_entity_poly.type
_entity_poly.pdbx_seq_one_letter_code
_entity_poly.pdbx_strand_id
1 'polypeptide(L)'
;MRSLWFPTILLYTLSLILFSCGGSEHQKVNPSELGKYKEPLLKANKYLSRKEDEQIKAYIKRRNWPMEVSDRGMYYMIYEKVDSTYKKAMPGKLVTFSYELSLLNGKLCYSSDSLGPLLGQRAL
;
A
#
# COMPACT_ATOMS: atom_id res chain seq x y z
N MET A 1 -26.26 31.71 -43.88
CA MET A 1 -26.91 31.68 -42.55
C MET A 1 -26.30 30.57 -41.71
N ARG A 2 -25.11 30.81 -41.13
CA ARG A 2 -24.29 29.88 -40.34
C ARG A 2 -23.06 30.70 -39.96
N SER A 3 -23.00 31.33 -38.79
CA SER A 3 -21.95 30.96 -37.82
C SER A 3 -22.06 31.70 -36.48
N LEU A 4 -23.20 32.33 -36.16
CA LEU A 4 -23.36 33.07 -34.89
C LEU A 4 -23.64 32.18 -33.66
N TRP A 5 -23.87 30.88 -33.87
CA TRP A 5 -24.11 29.90 -32.79
C TRP A 5 -22.81 29.35 -32.18
N PHE A 6 -21.70 29.37 -32.94
CA PHE A 6 -20.40 28.94 -32.46
C PHE A 6 -19.82 29.84 -31.37
N PRO A 7 -19.83 31.19 -31.51
CA PRO A 7 -19.29 32.08 -30.48
C PRO A 7 -20.16 32.08 -29.21
N THR A 8 -21.48 31.91 -29.33
CA THR A 8 -22.37 31.85 -28.16
C THR A 8 -22.19 30.55 -27.37
N ILE A 9 -22.03 29.41 -28.05
CA ILE A 9 -21.70 28.13 -27.40
C ILE A 9 -20.33 28.22 -26.73
N LEU A 10 -19.32 28.79 -27.41
CA LEU A 10 -17.98 28.98 -26.85
C LEU A 10 -18.01 29.85 -25.58
N LEU A 11 -18.78 30.94 -25.61
CA LEU A 11 -18.96 31.85 -24.46
C LEU A 11 -19.67 31.16 -23.29
N TYR A 12 -20.66 30.32 -23.58
CA TYR A 12 -21.40 29.56 -22.56
C TYR A 12 -20.53 28.46 -21.92
N THR A 13 -19.72 27.77 -22.72
CA THR A 13 -18.75 26.79 -22.21
C THR A 13 -17.65 27.46 -21.38
N LEU A 14 -17.20 28.66 -21.76
CA LEU A 14 -16.19 29.41 -21.00
C LEU A 14 -16.75 29.91 -19.66
N SER A 15 -18.03 30.30 -19.61
CA SER A 15 -18.71 30.67 -18.38
C SER A 15 -18.84 29.50 -17.39
N LEU A 16 -19.11 28.29 -17.88
CA LEU A 16 -19.20 27.08 -17.03
C LEU A 16 -17.85 26.70 -16.39
N ILE A 17 -16.73 26.98 -17.04
CA ILE A 17 -15.38 26.69 -16.51
C ILE A 17 -15.02 27.64 -15.36
N LEU A 18 -15.51 28.89 -15.39
CA LEU A 18 -15.21 29.90 -14.36
C LEU A 18 -15.95 29.66 -13.02
N PHE A 19 -17.05 28.90 -13.00
CA PHE A 19 -17.74 28.51 -11.77
C PHE A 19 -17.17 27.24 -11.11
N SER A 20 -16.25 26.54 -11.77
CA SER A 20 -15.62 25.33 -11.23
C SER A 20 -14.35 25.67 -10.44
N CYS A 21 -14.45 26.59 -9.48
CA CYS A 21 -13.40 26.83 -8.50
C CYS A 21 -14.01 26.73 -7.09
N GLY A 22 -14.33 25.51 -6.68
CA GLY A 22 -14.61 25.18 -5.29
C GLY A 22 -13.29 25.15 -4.52
N GLY A 23 -12.88 26.30 -3.98
CA GLY A 23 -11.73 26.38 -3.08
C GLY A 23 -12.00 25.52 -1.84
N SER A 24 -11.28 24.41 -1.73
CA SER A 24 -11.28 23.61 -0.50
C SER A 24 -10.61 24.43 0.60
N GLU A 25 -11.42 25.08 1.43
CA GLU A 25 -10.94 25.66 2.67
C GLU A 25 -10.32 24.52 3.48
N HIS A 26 -8.99 24.52 3.65
CA HIS A 26 -8.34 23.65 4.60
C HIS A 26 -8.80 24.07 5.98
N GLN A 27 -9.88 23.44 6.46
CA GLN A 27 -10.38 23.60 7.80
C GLN A 27 -9.22 23.29 8.75
N LYS A 28 -8.66 24.33 9.36
CA LYS A 28 -7.59 24.17 10.35
C LYS A 28 -8.18 23.36 11.49
N VAL A 29 -7.79 22.09 11.56
CA VAL A 29 -8.27 21.19 12.61
C VAL A 29 -7.86 21.80 13.94
N ASN A 30 -8.84 22.15 14.77
CA ASN A 30 -8.58 22.70 16.08
C ASN A 30 -7.81 21.66 16.92
N PRO A 31 -6.63 21.99 17.48
CA PRO A 31 -5.85 21.06 18.29
C PRO A 31 -6.64 20.43 19.45
N SER A 32 -7.64 21.12 19.99
CA SER A 32 -8.51 20.60 21.05
C SER A 32 -9.46 19.50 20.57
N GLU A 33 -9.91 19.56 19.30
CA GLU A 33 -10.73 18.52 18.67
C GLU A 33 -9.88 17.30 18.30
N LEU A 34 -8.63 17.51 17.86
CA LEU A 34 -7.69 16.42 17.57
C LEU A 34 -7.40 15.53 18.79
N GLY A 35 -7.30 16.14 19.98
CA GLY A 35 -7.10 15.42 21.24
C GLY A 35 -8.21 14.42 21.55
N LYS A 36 -9.47 14.72 21.18
CA LYS A 36 -10.63 13.85 21.43
C LYS A 36 -10.58 12.55 20.62
N TYR A 37 -9.98 12.58 19.43
CA TYR A 37 -9.88 11.40 18.56
C TYR A 37 -8.65 10.54 18.83
N LYS A 38 -7.65 11.05 19.57
CA LYS A 38 -6.39 10.34 19.80
C LYS A 38 -6.59 8.97 20.46
N GLU A 39 -7.29 8.92 21.59
CA GLU A 39 -7.52 7.66 22.32
C GLU A 39 -8.40 6.66 21.53
N PRO A 40 -9.54 7.07 20.93
CA PRO A 40 -10.31 6.19 20.05
C PRO A 40 -9.49 5.60 18.90
N LEU A 41 -8.68 6.42 18.22
CA LEU A 41 -7.83 5.97 17.11
C LEU A 41 -6.73 5.01 17.58
N LEU A 42 -6.12 5.29 18.73
CA LEU A 42 -5.09 4.42 19.32
C LEU A 42 -5.69 3.05 19.68
N LYS A 43 -6.90 3.03 20.26
CA LYS A 43 -7.63 1.80 20.57
C LYS A 43 -8.02 1.04 19.29
N ALA A 44 -8.51 1.74 18.26
CA ALA A 44 -8.86 1.14 16.98
C ALA A 44 -7.64 0.51 16.30
N ASN A 45 -6.51 1.22 16.24
CA ASN A 45 -5.28 0.71 15.64
C ASN A 45 -4.74 -0.54 16.38
N LYS A 46 -4.75 -0.53 17.71
CA LYS A 46 -4.38 -1.72 18.51
C LYS A 46 -5.30 -2.91 18.24
N TYR A 47 -6.61 -2.67 18.14
CA TYR A 47 -7.57 -3.72 17.83
C TYR A 47 -7.38 -4.29 16.42
N LEU A 48 -7.22 -3.43 15.41
CA LEU A 48 -7.01 -3.85 14.03
C LEU A 48 -5.72 -4.65 13.89
N SER A 49 -4.62 -4.17 14.48
CA SER A 49 -3.33 -4.87 14.47
C SER A 49 -3.43 -6.27 15.10
N ARG A 50 -4.12 -6.42 16.24
CA ARG A 50 -4.36 -7.74 16.84
C ARG A 50 -5.20 -8.65 15.93
N LYS A 51 -6.24 -8.10 15.31
CA LYS A 51 -7.11 -8.85 14.41
C LYS A 51 -6.36 -9.32 13.16
N GLU A 52 -5.48 -8.48 12.60
CA GLU A 52 -4.62 -8.85 11.47
C GLU A 52 -3.65 -9.97 11.85
N ASP A 53 -3.02 -9.90 13.03
CA ASP A 53 -2.16 -10.97 13.55
C ASP A 53 -2.92 -12.31 13.70
N GLU A 54 -4.14 -12.28 14.24
CA GLU A 54 -5.00 -13.47 14.33
C GLU A 54 -5.34 -14.05 12.94
N GLN A 55 -5.61 -13.20 11.96
CA GLN A 55 -5.88 -13.62 10.57
C GLN A 55 -4.65 -14.28 9.94
N ILE A 56 -3.46 -13.72 10.14
CA ILE A 56 -2.19 -14.29 9.66
C ILE A 56 -1.95 -15.65 10.31
N LYS A 57 -2.05 -15.75 11.64
CA LYS A 57 -1.89 -17.02 12.37
C LYS A 57 -2.86 -18.09 11.88
N ALA A 58 -4.12 -17.74 11.67
CA ALA A 58 -5.11 -18.67 11.14
C ALA A 58 -4.76 -19.13 9.71
N TYR A 59 -4.27 -18.23 8.85
CA TYR A 59 -3.82 -18.55 7.50
C TYR A 59 -2.64 -19.53 7.51
N ILE A 60 -1.62 -19.27 8.33
CA ILE A 60 -0.45 -20.14 8.51
C ILE A 60 -0.87 -21.52 9.02
N LYS A 61 -1.73 -21.56 10.06
CA LYS A 61 -2.22 -22.81 10.66
C LYS A 61 -2.96 -23.69 9.66
N ARG A 62 -3.86 -23.12 8.83
CA ARG A 62 -4.59 -23.90 7.81
C ARG A 62 -3.68 -24.55 6.77
N ARG A 63 -2.47 -24.02 6.56
CA ARG A 63 -1.49 -24.52 5.61
C ARG A 63 -0.41 -25.41 6.25
N ASN A 64 -0.45 -25.58 7.57
CA ASN A 64 0.58 -26.29 8.33
C ASN A 64 2.00 -25.79 8.04
N TRP A 65 2.16 -24.47 7.85
CA TRP A 65 3.47 -23.88 7.56
C TRP A 65 4.29 -23.66 8.83
N PRO A 66 5.52 -24.19 8.92
CA PRO A 66 6.43 -23.93 10.03
C PRO A 66 7.10 -22.56 9.87
N MET A 67 6.36 -21.49 10.18
CA MET A 67 6.87 -20.12 10.11
C MET A 67 7.53 -19.66 11.42
N GLU A 68 8.58 -18.86 11.29
CA GLU A 68 9.24 -18.14 12.36
C GLU A 68 8.74 -16.69 12.41
N VAL A 69 8.87 -16.04 13.57
CA VAL A 69 8.52 -14.62 13.75
C VAL A 69 9.79 -13.82 14.00
N SER A 70 10.03 -12.82 13.16
CA SER A 70 11.13 -11.86 13.36
C SER A 70 10.90 -10.97 14.58
N ASP A 71 11.95 -10.34 15.08
CA ASP A 71 11.90 -9.39 16.22
C ASP A 71 10.90 -8.24 16.04
N ARG A 72 10.52 -7.93 14.79
CA ARG A 72 9.55 -6.88 14.45
C ARG A 72 8.15 -7.39 14.13
N GLY A 73 7.89 -8.69 14.31
CA GLY A 73 6.56 -9.29 14.14
C GLY A 73 6.23 -9.77 12.72
N MET A 74 7.18 -9.77 11.78
CA MET A 74 6.98 -10.37 10.46
C MET A 74 7.12 -11.90 10.54
N TYR A 75 6.15 -12.63 9.99
CA TYR A 75 6.20 -14.08 9.79
C TYR A 75 6.96 -14.43 8.52
N TYR A 76 7.91 -15.36 8.59
CA TYR A 76 8.64 -15.84 7.41
C TYR A 76 8.96 -17.33 7.53
N MET A 77 9.27 -17.96 6.39
CA MET A 77 9.77 -19.33 6.31
C MET A 77 10.80 -19.41 5.20
N ILE A 78 11.97 -19.95 5.51
CA ILE A 78 13.01 -20.26 4.52
C ILE A 78 12.81 -21.72 4.13
N TYR A 79 12.12 -21.97 3.02
CA TYR A 79 11.80 -23.31 2.54
C TYR A 79 12.96 -23.96 1.77
N GLU A 80 13.89 -23.14 1.24
CA GLU A 80 15.09 -23.59 0.56
C GLU A 80 16.30 -22.84 1.11
N LYS A 81 17.30 -23.58 1.57
CA LYS A 81 18.56 -23.02 2.06
C LYS A 81 19.65 -23.35 1.06
N VAL A 82 20.34 -22.31 0.62
CA VAL A 82 21.52 -22.41 -0.22
C VAL A 82 22.78 -22.54 0.63
N ASP A 83 23.82 -23.19 0.10
CA ASP A 83 25.09 -23.34 0.80
C ASP A 83 25.94 -22.06 0.78
N SER A 84 27.14 -22.13 1.35
CA SER A 84 28.07 -21.00 1.46
C SER A 84 28.70 -20.56 0.14
N THR A 85 28.51 -21.28 -0.97
CA THR A 85 28.99 -20.85 -2.29
C THR A 85 28.17 -19.69 -2.85
N TYR A 86 26.95 -19.50 -2.34
CA TYR A 86 26.08 -18.39 -2.72
C TYR A 86 26.42 -17.12 -1.94
N LYS A 87 26.45 -16.00 -2.66
CA LYS A 87 26.69 -14.69 -2.05
C LYS A 87 25.46 -14.24 -1.26
N LYS A 88 25.66 -13.95 0.03
CA LYS A 88 24.63 -13.30 0.84
C LYS A 88 24.31 -11.91 0.28
N ALA A 89 23.05 -11.52 0.35
CA ALA A 89 22.64 -10.15 0.05
C ALA A 89 23.30 -9.20 1.06
N MET A 90 23.98 -8.16 0.55
CA MET A 90 24.70 -7.17 1.36
C MET A 90 24.10 -5.77 1.17
N PRO A 91 24.14 -4.90 2.20
CA PRO A 91 23.77 -3.49 2.04
C PRO A 91 24.51 -2.82 0.88
N GLY A 92 23.82 -1.94 0.17
CA GLY A 92 24.39 -1.25 -0.99
C GLY A 92 24.54 -2.11 -2.25
N LYS A 93 24.22 -3.40 -2.24
CA LYS A 93 24.17 -4.23 -3.45
C LYS A 93 22.74 -4.32 -3.99
N LEU A 94 22.61 -4.28 -5.32
CA LEU A 94 21.35 -4.50 -6.01
C LEU A 94 21.02 -6.00 -6.00
N VAL A 95 19.78 -6.31 -5.66
CA VAL A 95 19.22 -7.67 -5.68
C VAL A 95 18.01 -7.66 -6.60
N THR A 96 17.87 -8.75 -7.36
CA THR A 96 16.73 -8.97 -8.26
C THR A 96 15.88 -10.09 -7.67
N PHE A 97 14.56 -9.88 -7.60
CA PHE A 97 13.60 -10.85 -7.06
C PHE A 97 12.62 -11.28 -8.14
N SER A 98 12.43 -12.60 -8.27
CA SER A 98 11.19 -13.15 -8.80
C SER A 98 10.20 -13.30 -7.65
N TYR A 99 8.99 -12.76 -7.80
CA TYR A 99 8.03 -12.70 -6.70
C TYR A 99 6.58 -12.89 -7.17
N GLU A 100 5.76 -13.33 -6.21
CA GLU A 100 4.30 -13.30 -6.29
C GLU A 100 3.77 -12.70 -4.99
N LEU A 101 2.88 -11.70 -5.10
CA LEU A 101 2.23 -11.07 -3.96
C LEU A 101 0.72 -11.29 -4.05
N SER A 102 0.15 -11.94 -3.04
CA SER A 102 -1.28 -12.20 -2.94
C SER A 102 -1.83 -11.81 -1.57
N LEU A 103 -3.13 -11.51 -1.52
CA LEU A 103 -3.86 -11.33 -0.26
C LEU A 103 -4.05 -12.67 0.45
N LEU A 104 -4.36 -12.63 1.76
CA LEU A 104 -4.65 -13.84 2.57
C LEU A 104 -5.84 -14.68 2.06
N ASN A 105 -6.67 -14.13 1.16
CA ASN A 105 -7.75 -14.85 0.50
C ASN A 105 -7.33 -15.48 -0.85
N GLY A 106 -6.05 -15.37 -1.24
CA GLY A 106 -5.50 -15.91 -2.48
C GLY A 106 -5.65 -15.01 -3.71
N LYS A 107 -6.24 -13.81 -3.59
CA LYS A 107 -6.28 -12.86 -4.71
C LYS A 107 -4.87 -12.38 -5.04
N LEU A 108 -4.39 -12.70 -6.25
CA LEU A 108 -3.13 -12.18 -6.78
C LEU A 108 -3.20 -10.67 -6.94
N CYS A 109 -2.20 -9.97 -6.43
CA CYS A 109 -2.04 -8.52 -6.56
C CYS A 109 -0.99 -8.19 -7.63
N TYR A 110 0.21 -8.77 -7.50
CA TYR A 110 1.37 -8.47 -8.35
C TYR A 110 2.23 -9.72 -8.54
N SER A 111 2.87 -9.86 -9.70
CA SER A 111 3.83 -10.93 -9.96
C SER A 111 4.94 -10.47 -10.92
N SER A 112 6.09 -11.12 -10.83
CA SER A 112 7.16 -10.90 -11.81
C SER A 112 6.82 -11.36 -13.22
N ASP A 113 5.89 -12.29 -13.36
CA ASP A 113 5.42 -12.76 -14.68
C ASP A 113 4.72 -11.64 -15.47
N SER A 114 4.06 -10.71 -14.76
CA SER A 114 3.32 -9.60 -15.36
C SER A 114 4.08 -8.28 -15.37
N LEU A 115 4.84 -7.99 -14.31
CA LEU A 115 5.52 -6.70 -14.11
C LEU A 115 7.04 -6.77 -14.33
N GLY A 116 7.58 -7.95 -14.60
CA GLY A 116 9.01 -8.19 -14.62
C GLY A 116 9.61 -8.33 -13.21
N PRO A 117 10.91 -8.62 -13.13
CA PRO A 117 11.59 -8.83 -11.87
C PRO A 117 11.65 -7.53 -11.04
N LEU A 118 11.53 -7.66 -9.71
CA LEU A 118 11.66 -6.53 -8.81
C LEU A 118 13.13 -6.27 -8.50
N LEU A 119 13.56 -5.02 -8.65
CA LEU A 119 14.88 -4.56 -8.22
C LEU A 119 14.80 -3.93 -6.84
N GLY A 120 15.66 -4.39 -5.93
CA GLY A 120 15.73 -3.87 -4.57
C GLY A 120 17.16 -3.66 -4.10
N GLN A 121 17.36 -2.69 -3.22
CA GLN A 121 18.64 -2.44 -2.55
C GLN A 121 18.35 -2.16 -1.09
N ARG A 122 19.10 -2.80 -0.19
CA ARG A 122 19.03 -2.46 1.23
C ARG A 122 19.81 -1.16 1.46
N ALA A 123 19.12 -0.13 1.94
CA ALA A 123 19.74 1.11 2.42
C ALA A 123 20.73 0.80 3.56
N LEU A 124 21.83 1.56 3.58
CA LEU A 124 22.97 1.38 4.49
C LEU A 124 22.56 1.45 5.96
#